data_AF-U4U7K4-F1
#
_entry.id   AF-U4U7K4-F1
#
_cell.length_a   1.000
_cell.length_b   1.000
_cell.length_c   1.000
_cell.angle_alpha   90.00
_cell.angle_beta   90.00
_cell.angle_gamma   90.00
#
_symmetry.space_group_name_H-M   'P 1'
#
loop_
_entity.id
_entity.type
_entity.pdbx_description
1 polymer ?
#
loop_
_entity_poly.entity_id
_entity_poly.type
_entity_poly.pdbx_seq_one_letter_code
_entity_poly.pdbx_strand_id
1 'polypeptide(L)'
;MIRVAFALIMAALWGGCAPQRSPFGGLSDVFDERRLLEIYIPTVNSADETCRNDSRFYAHELTQFRIWATEMFDASGKMPSGFLYGSSHDLGNFDECMEIRVPRPVPLRGQYCLAQFTVAPPAGTSLEHASSYYESDYLRASNDSMWAKLAVYAQDKTKGSRNELYFAFCLPSSCDYRELRSVLTHNAAILNNRSDFQVTVDVGSCQAATPTRYTAGDVAFIVFLGASLATVLLASGYEMALTRDSNRHWRLMGKRHELALCFSLPSNVRKLTAQGRNLDGLDCLAGMRVYSMLLIVLLHRIMFEFGSPMVNPKDVEKLYTQFETTLLLNGPILVETFFTLSGFLATYLMLGELQRKKGRVQMGAVYLHRVVRMTPTYAVVLAFYCTLLVKLGSGPFWQQRVGLEQQRCLASWWANLLYINNYVNTDQICMFQSWYITCDMNFFLFTPLLAWLLWKRPKVGVAVVGVLILASMLVVFAIVYVNKMDAMFMLYIKVLKDPVAHDTFKTLYIPGHMRGSSYLVGVLTGYIKHAMKEGSAKLPKAAVRIGKWQVGGAWALL
;
A
#
# COMPACT_ATOMS: atom_id res chain seq x y z
N MET A 1 7.51 10.43 46.57
CA MET A 1 7.31 11.43 45.51
C MET A 1 6.63 10.85 44.27
N ILE A 2 7.05 9.71 43.72
CA ILE A 2 6.41 9.09 42.53
C ILE A 2 4.96 8.62 42.79
N ARG A 3 4.67 8.07 43.99
CA ARG A 3 3.29 7.72 44.41
C ARG A 3 2.32 8.91 44.46
N VAL A 4 2.83 10.11 44.73
CA VAL A 4 2.02 11.34 44.83
C VAL A 4 1.89 11.98 43.44
N ALA A 5 2.93 11.92 42.61
CA ALA A 5 2.87 12.40 41.23
C ALA A 5 1.89 11.58 40.37
N PHE A 6 1.87 10.25 40.47
CA PHE A 6 0.95 9.41 39.69
C PHE A 6 -0.50 9.53 40.17
N ALA A 7 -0.73 9.60 41.50
CA ALA A 7 -2.05 9.86 42.06
C ALA A 7 -2.57 11.27 41.73
N LEU A 8 -1.70 12.30 41.71
CA LEU A 8 -2.05 13.65 41.28
C LEU A 8 -2.30 13.73 39.77
N ILE A 9 -1.61 12.94 38.94
CA ILE A 9 -1.83 12.88 37.49
C ILE A 9 -3.14 12.15 37.19
N MET A 10 -3.46 11.05 37.88
CA MET A 10 -4.76 10.36 37.74
C MET A 10 -5.91 11.23 38.28
N ALA A 11 -5.70 11.93 39.40
CA ALA A 11 -6.66 12.90 39.92
C ALA A 11 -6.79 14.14 39.03
N ALA A 12 -5.74 14.56 38.31
CA ALA A 12 -5.80 15.70 37.37
C ALA A 12 -6.41 15.30 36.01
N LEU A 13 -6.19 14.07 35.56
CA LEU A 13 -6.74 13.56 34.29
C LEU A 13 -8.24 13.20 34.43
N TRP A 14 -8.72 12.85 35.64
CA TRP A 14 -10.10 12.37 35.85
C TRP A 14 -10.89 13.12 36.94
N GLY A 15 -10.27 13.94 37.79
CA GLY A 15 -10.90 14.57 38.96
C GLY A 15 -11.04 16.10 38.88
N GLY A 16 -11.15 16.65 37.67
CA GLY A 16 -11.22 18.10 37.43
C GLY A 16 -12.63 18.71 37.44
N CYS A 17 -13.54 18.31 38.34
CA CYS A 17 -14.74 19.10 38.68
C CYS A 17 -15.36 18.60 39.99
N ALA A 18 -14.87 19.11 41.12
CA ALA A 18 -15.74 19.37 42.26
C ALA A 18 -15.76 20.88 42.45
N PRO A 19 -16.93 21.51 42.22
CA PRO A 19 -17.52 22.21 43.33
C PRO A 19 -19.02 21.92 43.47
N GLN A 20 -19.41 21.73 44.73
CA GLN A 20 -20.71 22.06 45.35
C GLN A 20 -21.97 22.04 44.46
N ARG A 21 -22.83 21.05 44.74
CA ARG A 21 -24.29 21.01 44.52
C ARG A 21 -24.77 21.46 43.13
N SER A 22 -24.86 20.52 42.19
CA SER A 22 -25.74 20.60 41.02
C SER A 22 -26.89 19.58 41.14
N PRO A 23 -28.07 19.79 40.51
CA PRO A 23 -29.25 18.94 40.68
C PRO A 23 -29.23 17.67 39.81
N PHE A 24 -28.13 17.38 39.12
CA PHE A 24 -27.97 16.20 38.29
C PHE A 24 -27.16 15.13 39.03
N GLY A 25 -27.84 14.35 39.87
CA GLY A 25 -27.29 13.11 40.43
C GLY A 25 -27.09 12.08 39.32
N GLY A 26 -25.84 11.86 38.90
CA GLY A 26 -25.54 10.85 37.87
C GLY A 26 -24.06 10.69 37.48
N LEU A 27 -23.20 11.70 37.70
CA LEU A 27 -21.78 11.61 37.31
C LEU A 27 -20.82 11.15 38.40
N SER A 28 -21.22 11.11 39.67
CA SER A 28 -20.37 10.60 40.77
C SER A 28 -20.20 9.08 40.74
N ASP A 29 -21.10 8.37 40.06
CA ASP A 29 -21.15 6.90 39.99
C ASP A 29 -20.18 6.30 38.95
N VAL A 30 -19.55 7.15 38.13
CA VAL A 30 -18.56 6.78 37.10
C VAL A 30 -17.14 6.70 37.68
N PHE A 31 -16.90 7.30 38.84
CA PHE A 31 -15.58 7.39 39.48
C PHE A 31 -15.36 6.38 40.63
N ASP A 32 -16.11 5.28 40.64
CA ASP A 32 -15.76 4.12 41.47
C ASP A 32 -14.51 3.43 40.86
N GLU A 33 -13.43 3.34 41.63
CA GLU A 33 -12.16 2.72 41.20
C GLU A 33 -12.39 1.32 40.59
N ARG A 34 -13.38 0.57 41.08
CA ARG A 34 -13.73 -0.74 40.53
C ARG A 34 -14.34 -0.66 39.13
N ARG A 35 -15.24 0.31 38.89
CA ARG A 35 -15.86 0.52 37.58
C ARG A 35 -14.85 1.04 36.54
N LEU A 36 -13.89 1.86 36.98
CA LEU A 36 -12.80 2.31 36.12
C LEU A 36 -11.92 1.15 35.65
N LEU A 37 -11.58 0.24 36.56
CA LEU A 37 -10.84 -0.97 36.22
C LEU A 37 -11.62 -1.88 35.25
N GLU A 38 -12.94 -1.97 35.36
CA GLU A 38 -13.79 -2.72 34.43
C GLU A 38 -13.84 -2.11 33.01
N ILE A 39 -13.62 -0.79 32.87
CA ILE A 39 -13.57 -0.13 31.56
C ILE A 39 -12.26 -0.46 30.84
N TYR A 40 -11.14 -0.44 31.55
CA TYR A 40 -9.81 -0.68 30.97
C TYR A 40 -9.43 -2.16 30.91
N ILE A 41 -9.98 -2.98 31.80
CA ILE A 41 -9.81 -4.44 31.85
C ILE A 41 -11.20 -5.09 31.74
N PRO A 42 -11.86 -5.03 30.57
CA PRO A 42 -13.22 -5.54 30.42
C PRO A 42 -13.33 -7.04 30.72
N THR A 43 -12.27 -7.81 30.50
CA THR A 43 -12.28 -9.27 30.67
C THR A 43 -12.33 -9.78 32.12
N VAL A 44 -12.37 -8.89 33.12
CA VAL A 44 -12.53 -9.24 34.55
C VAL A 44 -13.79 -10.06 34.83
N ASN A 45 -14.82 -9.90 33.98
CA ASN A 45 -16.08 -10.63 34.04
C ASN A 45 -16.27 -11.59 32.85
N SER A 46 -15.17 -12.05 32.21
CA SER A 46 -15.24 -13.04 31.13
C SER A 46 -15.96 -14.32 31.58
N ALA A 47 -16.67 -14.98 30.66
CA ALA A 47 -17.29 -16.27 30.90
C ALA A 47 -16.24 -17.39 31.04
N ASP A 48 -15.10 -17.27 30.34
CA ASP A 48 -13.99 -18.21 30.46
C ASP A 48 -13.30 -18.07 31.83
N GLU A 49 -13.11 -19.19 32.50
CA GLU A 49 -12.56 -19.20 33.86
C GLU A 49 -11.09 -18.80 33.90
N THR A 50 -10.31 -19.20 32.90
CA THR A 50 -8.87 -18.92 32.85
C THR A 50 -8.63 -17.44 32.61
N CYS A 51 -9.27 -16.88 31.58
CA CYS A 51 -9.18 -15.46 31.28
C CYS A 51 -9.73 -14.61 32.44
N ARG A 52 -10.86 -15.00 33.04
CA ARG A 52 -11.44 -14.26 34.18
C ARG A 52 -10.49 -14.23 35.37
N ASN A 53 -9.89 -15.36 35.73
CA ASN A 53 -8.97 -15.45 36.86
C ASN A 53 -7.69 -14.65 36.60
N ASP A 54 -7.14 -14.72 35.38
CA ASP A 54 -5.97 -13.94 34.99
C ASP A 54 -6.24 -12.45 34.92
N SER A 55 -7.42 -12.05 34.43
CA SER A 55 -7.86 -10.64 34.39
C SER A 55 -8.08 -10.09 35.79
N ARG A 56 -8.62 -10.87 36.72
CA ARG A 56 -8.75 -10.48 38.14
C ARG A 56 -7.41 -10.37 38.85
N PHE A 57 -6.50 -11.29 38.57
CA PHE A 57 -5.12 -11.20 39.07
C PHE A 57 -4.43 -9.94 38.53
N TYR A 58 -4.58 -9.66 37.24
CA TYR A 58 -4.08 -8.44 36.62
C TYR A 58 -4.67 -7.19 37.28
N ALA A 59 -6.00 -7.10 37.42
CA ALA A 59 -6.64 -5.98 38.09
C ALA A 59 -6.14 -5.80 39.54
N HIS A 60 -5.98 -6.89 40.29
CA HIS A 60 -5.43 -6.84 41.65
C HIS A 60 -4.00 -6.28 41.68
N GLU A 61 -3.10 -6.79 40.85
CA GLU A 61 -1.70 -6.35 40.82
C GLU A 61 -1.54 -4.92 40.27
N LEU A 62 -2.47 -4.45 39.44
CA LEU A 62 -2.55 -3.05 39.03
C LEU A 62 -2.85 -2.13 40.23
N THR A 63 -3.77 -2.51 41.13
CA THR A 63 -4.01 -1.74 42.36
C THR A 63 -2.79 -1.69 43.30
N GLN A 64 -1.89 -2.68 43.17
CA GLN A 64 -0.63 -2.74 43.92
C GLN A 64 0.51 -2.00 43.22
N PHE A 65 0.26 -1.36 42.07
CA PHE A 65 1.25 -0.65 41.26
C PHE A 65 2.44 -1.54 40.87
N ARG A 66 2.18 -2.81 40.54
CA ARG A 66 3.23 -3.66 39.95
C ARG A 66 3.61 -3.12 38.58
N ILE A 67 4.91 -3.21 38.27
CA ILE A 67 5.48 -2.74 37.01
C ILE A 67 4.77 -3.36 35.81
N TRP A 68 4.78 -4.69 35.68
CA TRP A 68 4.15 -5.39 34.55
C TRP A 68 2.66 -5.07 34.38
N ALA A 69 1.91 -4.92 35.49
CA ALA A 69 0.49 -4.61 35.43
C ALA A 69 0.27 -3.15 35.00
N THR A 70 1.14 -2.25 35.46
CA THR A 70 1.12 -0.83 35.07
C THR A 70 1.51 -0.67 33.60
N GLU A 71 2.52 -1.41 33.12
CA GLU A 71 2.92 -1.51 31.70
C GLU A 71 1.78 -2.08 30.85
N MET A 72 1.05 -3.12 31.30
CA MET A 72 -0.15 -3.61 30.57
C MET A 72 -1.23 -2.53 30.45
N PHE A 73 -1.45 -1.76 31.54
CA PHE A 73 -2.45 -0.70 31.55
C PHE A 73 -2.02 0.46 30.65
N ASP A 74 -0.75 0.85 30.71
CA ASP A 74 -0.22 1.92 29.87
C ASP A 74 -0.09 1.52 28.39
N ALA A 75 0.17 0.25 28.11
CA ALA A 75 0.18 -0.27 26.75
C ALA A 75 -1.20 -0.26 26.08
N SER A 76 -2.29 -0.19 26.86
CA SER A 76 -3.65 -0.09 26.34
C SER A 76 -3.95 1.33 25.82
N GLY A 77 -4.80 1.41 24.80
CA GLY A 77 -5.26 2.66 24.22
C GLY A 77 -6.21 3.42 25.15
N LYS A 78 -6.25 4.74 25.01
CA LYS A 78 -7.10 5.68 25.72
C LYS A 78 -7.99 6.43 24.73
N MET A 79 -8.82 7.37 25.21
CA MET A 79 -9.65 8.17 24.32
C MET A 79 -8.78 9.08 23.43
N PRO A 80 -8.84 8.98 22.08
CA PRO A 80 -8.01 9.81 21.23
C PRO A 80 -8.42 11.28 21.37
N SER A 81 -7.43 12.15 21.54
CA SER A 81 -7.65 13.59 21.49
C SER A 81 -7.94 14.03 20.05
N GLY A 82 -8.87 14.97 19.87
CA GLY A 82 -9.20 15.47 18.54
C GLY A 82 -10.08 14.54 17.70
N PHE A 83 -10.96 13.76 18.31
CA PHE A 83 -11.97 12.93 17.61
C PHE A 83 -12.70 13.67 16.47
N LEU A 84 -13.23 14.87 16.75
CA LEU A 84 -13.90 15.69 15.73
C LEU A 84 -12.93 16.34 14.73
N TYR A 85 -11.63 16.37 15.04
CA TYR A 85 -10.57 16.74 14.09
C TYR A 85 -10.12 15.55 13.25
N GLY A 86 -10.36 14.33 13.72
CA GLY A 86 -10.31 13.08 12.94
C GLY A 86 -9.41 12.00 13.51
N SER A 87 -8.81 12.27 14.65
CA SER A 87 -8.09 11.27 15.41
C SER A 87 -9.08 10.18 15.85
N SER A 88 -9.05 9.05 15.14
CA SER A 88 -9.99 7.96 15.32
C SER A 88 -9.33 6.69 15.85
N HIS A 89 -8.01 6.71 16.07
CA HIS A 89 -7.24 5.57 16.51
C HIS A 89 -6.40 5.94 17.73
N ASP A 90 -6.54 5.17 18.79
CA ASP A 90 -5.53 5.07 19.84
C ASP A 90 -5.01 3.63 19.88
N LEU A 91 -3.80 3.45 19.36
CA LEU A 91 -3.19 2.14 19.20
C LEU A 91 -2.47 1.67 20.46
N GLY A 92 -2.42 2.48 21.52
CA GLY A 92 -1.61 2.20 22.70
C GLY A 92 -0.13 1.96 22.35
N ASN A 93 0.56 1.21 23.19
CA ASN A 93 1.93 0.80 22.95
C ASN A 93 1.98 -0.71 22.63
N PHE A 94 2.03 -1.04 21.34
CA PHE A 94 2.02 -2.43 20.87
C PHE A 94 3.21 -3.23 21.41
N ASP A 95 4.42 -2.69 21.30
CA ASP A 95 5.64 -3.42 21.66
C ASP A 95 5.71 -3.67 23.17
N GLU A 96 5.34 -2.67 23.98
CA GLU A 96 5.24 -2.81 25.43
C GLU A 96 4.26 -3.93 25.83
N CYS A 97 3.08 -4.00 25.21
CA CYS A 97 2.14 -5.08 25.46
C CYS A 97 2.74 -6.47 25.14
N MET A 98 3.50 -6.57 24.06
CA MET A 98 4.06 -7.84 23.56
C MET A 98 5.28 -8.32 24.35
N GLU A 99 5.97 -7.41 25.04
CA GLU A 99 7.13 -7.74 25.89
C GLU A 99 6.74 -8.31 27.26
N ILE A 100 5.50 -8.09 27.70
CA ILE A 100 5.03 -8.48 29.04
C ILE A 100 5.05 -10.00 29.22
N ARG A 101 5.81 -10.43 30.24
CA ARG A 101 5.97 -11.84 30.63
C ARG A 101 6.06 -11.95 32.15
N VAL A 102 5.07 -12.58 32.77
CA VAL A 102 5.01 -12.75 34.23
C VAL A 102 5.36 -14.22 34.58
N PRO A 103 6.42 -14.45 35.37
CA PRO A 103 6.82 -15.79 35.77
C PRO A 103 5.83 -16.36 36.80
N ARG A 104 4.98 -17.28 36.36
CA ARG A 104 4.01 -18.04 37.17
C ARG A 104 4.01 -19.50 36.71
N PRO A 105 3.43 -20.46 37.48
CA PRO A 105 3.31 -21.86 37.06
C PRO A 105 2.71 -22.01 35.66
N VAL A 106 1.71 -21.19 35.35
CA VAL A 106 1.25 -20.91 33.99
C VAL A 106 1.66 -19.46 33.64
N PRO A 107 2.68 -19.26 32.77
CA PRO A 107 3.18 -17.93 32.45
C PRO A 107 2.08 -17.05 31.87
N LEU A 108 1.89 -15.86 32.43
CA LEU A 108 1.00 -14.85 31.85
C LEU A 108 1.81 -14.01 30.87
N ARG A 109 1.29 -13.83 29.66
CA ARG A 109 1.86 -12.93 28.66
C ARG A 109 0.85 -11.85 28.30
N GLY A 110 1.33 -10.71 27.82
CA GLY A 110 0.46 -9.73 27.21
C GLY A 110 -0.04 -10.19 25.83
N GLN A 111 -1.25 -9.79 25.51
CA GLN A 111 -1.93 -10.02 24.24
C GLN A 111 -2.61 -8.73 23.81
N TYR A 112 -2.21 -8.24 22.64
CA TYR A 112 -2.70 -7.01 22.05
C TYR A 112 -3.96 -7.27 21.24
N CYS A 113 -5.04 -6.54 21.52
CA CYS A 113 -6.29 -6.59 20.80
C CYS A 113 -6.66 -5.21 20.29
N LEU A 114 -7.17 -5.09 19.07
CA LEU A 114 -7.71 -3.83 18.54
C LEU A 114 -9.23 -3.96 18.37
N ALA A 115 -9.97 -3.13 19.08
CA ALA A 115 -11.43 -3.09 19.02
C ALA A 115 -11.90 -1.86 18.24
N GLN A 116 -12.86 -2.06 17.35
CA GLN A 116 -13.55 -1.02 16.59
C GLN A 116 -14.90 -0.71 17.23
N PHE A 117 -15.14 0.55 17.56
CA PHE A 117 -16.41 1.08 18.04
C PHE A 117 -16.99 1.95 16.95
N THR A 118 -18.23 1.70 16.56
CA THR A 118 -18.94 2.53 15.59
C THR A 118 -20.10 3.21 16.28
N VAL A 119 -20.15 4.54 16.18
CA VAL A 119 -21.15 5.38 16.83
C VAL A 119 -22.16 5.89 15.80
N ALA A 120 -23.43 5.62 15.99
CA ALA A 120 -24.52 6.07 15.14
C ALA A 120 -25.38 7.12 15.86
N PRO A 121 -25.87 8.15 15.14
CA PRO A 121 -26.68 9.22 15.72
C PRO A 121 -28.04 8.68 16.22
N PRO A 122 -28.73 9.44 17.10
CA PRO A 122 -30.07 9.11 17.54
C PRO A 122 -31.08 8.94 16.40
N ALA A 123 -32.04 8.04 16.59
CA ALA A 123 -33.11 7.81 15.62
C ALA A 123 -33.92 9.09 15.38
N GLY A 124 -34.14 9.46 14.12
CA GLY A 124 -34.87 10.68 13.74
C GLY A 124 -34.02 11.95 13.63
N THR A 125 -32.69 11.86 13.81
CA THR A 125 -31.79 12.99 13.51
C THR A 125 -31.91 13.36 12.02
N SER A 126 -32.50 14.51 11.71
CA SER A 126 -32.59 15.00 10.32
C SER A 126 -31.19 15.34 9.81
N LEU A 127 -30.76 14.60 8.79
CA LEU A 127 -29.47 14.79 8.12
C LEU A 127 -29.59 15.71 6.89
N GLU A 128 -30.77 16.24 6.60
CA GLU A 128 -31.06 16.97 5.35
C GLU A 128 -30.32 18.32 5.26
N HIS A 129 -30.03 18.96 6.40
CA HIS A 129 -29.29 20.24 6.46
C HIS A 129 -27.77 20.07 6.60
N ALA A 130 -27.27 18.84 6.69
CA ALA A 130 -25.85 18.55 6.87
C ALA A 130 -25.01 18.95 5.62
N SER A 131 -25.66 19.14 4.47
CA SER A 131 -25.05 19.50 3.19
C SER A 131 -24.29 20.84 3.16
N SER A 132 -24.35 21.67 4.21
CA SER A 132 -23.72 23.00 4.24
C SER A 132 -22.62 23.22 5.29
N TYR A 133 -21.98 22.17 5.83
CA TYR A 133 -20.78 22.36 6.66
C TYR A 133 -19.61 22.85 5.78
N TYR A 134 -19.58 24.16 5.51
CA TYR A 134 -18.41 24.84 5.00
C TYR A 134 -17.50 25.15 6.18
N GLU A 135 -16.36 24.47 6.19
CA GLU A 135 -15.30 24.57 7.20
C GLU A 135 -14.85 26.02 7.51
N SER A 136 -15.18 26.99 6.63
CA SER A 136 -14.83 28.40 6.73
C SER A 136 -15.73 29.24 7.65
N ASP A 137 -16.84 28.72 8.16
CA ASP A 137 -17.76 29.50 9.02
C ASP A 137 -18.11 28.77 10.32
N TYR A 138 -17.17 28.78 11.27
CA TYR A 138 -17.38 28.24 12.62
C TYR A 138 -18.53 28.94 13.35
N LEU A 139 -18.83 30.21 13.01
CA LEU A 139 -19.91 30.96 13.65
C LEU A 139 -21.27 30.34 13.29
N ARG A 140 -21.45 29.94 12.04
CA ARG A 140 -22.67 29.25 11.57
C ARG A 140 -22.77 27.82 12.11
N ALA A 141 -21.66 27.08 12.12
CA ALA A 141 -21.63 25.69 12.56
C ALA A 141 -21.64 25.51 14.10
N SER A 142 -21.49 26.59 14.88
CA SER A 142 -21.42 26.52 16.35
C SER A 142 -22.70 26.00 17.01
N ASN A 143 -23.86 26.18 16.35
CA ASN A 143 -25.16 25.68 16.81
C ASN A 143 -25.48 24.27 16.30
N ASP A 144 -24.68 23.72 15.38
CA ASP A 144 -24.90 22.40 14.84
C ASP A 144 -24.45 21.32 15.83
N SER A 145 -25.20 20.22 15.87
CA SER A 145 -24.80 19.06 16.65
C SER A 145 -23.55 18.38 16.08
N MET A 146 -22.76 17.77 16.95
CA MET A 146 -21.69 16.83 16.57
C MET A 146 -22.17 15.82 15.51
N TRP A 147 -23.40 15.33 15.64
CA TRP A 147 -23.99 14.34 14.74
C TRP A 147 -24.07 14.80 13.29
N ALA A 148 -24.33 16.10 13.06
CA ALA A 148 -24.33 16.67 11.72
C ALA A 148 -22.94 16.51 11.09
N LYS A 149 -21.88 16.87 11.83
CA LYS A 149 -20.49 16.73 11.36
C LYS A 149 -20.13 15.27 11.08
N LEU A 150 -20.49 14.34 11.96
CA LEU A 150 -20.23 12.91 11.76
C LEU A 150 -20.91 12.39 10.49
N ALA A 151 -22.16 12.79 10.25
CA ALA A 151 -22.92 12.38 9.08
C ALA A 151 -22.34 12.92 7.76
N VAL A 152 -21.95 14.20 7.71
CA VAL A 152 -21.30 14.79 6.53
C VAL A 152 -20.03 14.04 6.18
N TYR A 153 -19.16 13.84 7.17
CA TYR A 153 -17.87 13.19 6.94
C TYR A 153 -18.02 11.70 6.60
N ALA A 154 -19.06 11.04 7.09
CA ALA A 154 -19.38 9.67 6.70
C ALA A 154 -19.79 9.58 5.22
N GLN A 155 -20.58 10.54 4.72
CA GLN A 155 -21.08 10.54 3.35
C GLN A 155 -20.09 11.10 2.32
N ASP A 156 -19.28 12.11 2.68
CA ASP A 156 -18.34 12.75 1.75
C ASP A 156 -17.17 11.82 1.40
N LYS A 157 -16.98 11.54 0.11
CA LYS A 157 -15.89 10.68 -0.40
C LYS A 157 -14.49 11.24 -0.14
N THR A 158 -14.36 12.56 0.01
CA THR A 158 -13.09 13.27 0.21
C THR A 158 -12.65 13.31 1.67
N LYS A 159 -13.54 12.98 2.61
CA LYS A 159 -13.31 13.06 4.05
C LYS A 159 -13.19 11.67 4.67
N GLY A 160 -12.34 11.52 5.68
CA GLY A 160 -12.26 10.30 6.48
C GLY A 160 -13.49 10.17 7.38
N SER A 161 -14.03 8.95 7.51
CA SER A 161 -15.16 8.73 8.41
C SER A 161 -14.77 9.00 9.85
N ARG A 162 -15.68 9.62 10.61
CA ARG A 162 -15.43 10.07 11.98
C ARG A 162 -16.26 9.31 13.01
N ASN A 163 -17.10 8.39 12.58
CA ASN A 163 -17.96 7.59 13.45
C ASN A 163 -17.34 6.24 13.87
N GLU A 164 -16.17 5.90 13.32
CA GLU A 164 -15.41 4.69 13.65
C GLU A 164 -14.27 5.08 14.58
N LEU A 165 -14.13 4.39 15.71
CA LEU A 165 -13.11 4.60 16.73
C LEU A 165 -12.39 3.28 16.99
N TYR A 166 -11.07 3.31 17.06
CA TYR A 166 -10.23 2.13 17.27
C TYR A 166 -9.45 2.28 18.57
N PHE A 167 -9.62 1.31 19.47
CA PHE A 167 -8.94 1.27 20.76
C PHE A 167 -8.17 -0.02 20.93
N ALA A 168 -6.91 0.11 21.32
CA ALA A 168 -6.08 -1.01 21.71
C ALA A 168 -6.38 -1.45 23.15
N PHE A 169 -6.39 -2.76 23.39
CA PHE A 169 -6.48 -3.37 24.71
C PHE A 169 -5.31 -4.34 24.88
N CYS A 170 -4.53 -4.19 25.93
CA CYS A 170 -3.52 -5.16 26.32
C CYS A 170 -4.09 -6.06 27.42
N LEU A 171 -4.34 -7.32 27.07
CA LEU A 171 -5.02 -8.29 27.93
C LEU A 171 -4.11 -9.48 28.23
N PRO A 172 -4.42 -10.31 29.24
CA PRO A 172 -3.73 -11.57 29.43
C PRO A 172 -3.88 -12.48 28.21
N SER A 173 -2.83 -13.23 27.87
CA SER A 173 -2.82 -14.15 26.72
C SER A 173 -3.76 -15.36 26.84
N SER A 174 -4.40 -15.53 27.99
CA SER A 174 -5.48 -16.49 28.21
C SER A 174 -6.82 -16.02 27.65
N CYS A 175 -6.98 -14.72 27.40
CA CYS A 175 -8.21 -14.12 26.88
C CYS A 175 -8.23 -14.09 25.36
N ASP A 176 -9.21 -14.72 24.72
CA ASP A 176 -9.37 -14.67 23.26
C ASP A 176 -10.13 -13.41 22.79
N TYR A 177 -9.99 -13.05 21.51
CA TYR A 177 -10.71 -11.91 20.91
C TYR A 177 -12.23 -12.02 21.06
N ARG A 178 -12.76 -13.26 21.09
CA ARG A 178 -14.18 -13.56 21.26
C ARG A 178 -14.71 -13.12 22.63
N GLU A 179 -13.90 -13.28 23.66
CA GLU A 179 -14.27 -12.92 25.02
C GLU A 179 -14.31 -11.40 25.17
N LEU A 180 -13.29 -10.72 24.66
CA LEU A 180 -13.28 -9.26 24.60
C LEU A 180 -14.49 -8.72 23.82
N ARG A 181 -14.79 -9.31 22.66
CA ARG A 181 -15.96 -8.94 21.86
C ARG A 181 -17.27 -9.10 22.62
N SER A 182 -17.44 -10.22 23.33
CA SER A 182 -18.63 -10.51 24.11
C SER A 182 -18.86 -9.47 25.20
N VAL A 183 -17.82 -9.17 26.00
CA VAL A 183 -17.93 -8.21 27.09
C VAL A 183 -18.17 -6.78 26.57
N LEU A 184 -17.42 -6.35 25.54
CA LEU A 184 -17.61 -5.01 24.99
C LEU A 184 -18.98 -4.83 24.34
N THR A 185 -19.51 -5.87 23.68
CA THR A 185 -20.86 -5.83 23.10
C THR A 185 -21.93 -5.72 24.19
N HIS A 186 -21.75 -6.44 25.30
CA HIS A 186 -22.64 -6.32 26.46
C HIS A 186 -22.61 -4.90 27.05
N ASN A 187 -21.41 -4.34 27.24
CA ASN A 187 -21.25 -2.97 27.75
C ASN A 187 -21.85 -1.93 26.79
N ALA A 188 -21.67 -2.12 25.48
CA ALA A 188 -22.29 -1.27 24.47
C ALA A 188 -23.82 -1.37 24.50
N ALA A 189 -24.40 -2.54 24.73
CA ALA A 189 -25.85 -2.69 24.87
C ALA A 189 -26.40 -1.94 26.09
N ILE A 190 -25.67 -1.96 27.22
CA ILE A 190 -26.04 -1.16 28.41
C ILE A 190 -25.99 0.33 28.08
N LEU A 191 -24.95 0.77 27.38
CA LEU A 191 -24.81 2.16 26.96
C LEU A 191 -25.98 2.56 26.05
N ASN A 192 -26.28 1.76 25.02
CA ASN A 192 -27.37 2.01 24.06
C ASN A 192 -28.75 2.08 24.71
N ASN A 193 -28.96 1.42 25.86
CA ASN A 193 -30.21 1.50 26.61
C ASN A 193 -30.29 2.76 27.50
N ARG A 194 -29.16 3.40 27.78
CA ARG A 194 -29.05 4.62 28.60
C ARG A 194 -28.82 5.88 27.77
N SER A 195 -28.45 5.74 26.50
CA SER A 195 -28.14 6.85 25.60
C SER A 195 -29.07 6.89 24.40
N ASP A 196 -29.28 8.10 23.88
CA ASP A 196 -30.07 8.30 22.65
C ASP A 196 -29.33 7.83 21.39
N PHE A 197 -28.01 7.68 21.45
CA PHE A 197 -27.15 7.21 20.37
C PHE A 197 -26.86 5.71 20.47
N GLN A 198 -26.46 5.11 19.34
CA GLN A 198 -26.18 3.67 19.25
C GLN A 198 -24.68 3.43 19.05
N VAL A 199 -24.12 2.48 19.78
CA VAL A 199 -22.74 2.03 19.67
C VAL A 199 -22.72 0.55 19.31
N THR A 200 -21.98 0.20 18.27
CA THR A 200 -21.69 -1.19 17.91
C THR A 200 -20.20 -1.47 18.03
N VAL A 201 -19.84 -2.65 18.53
CA VAL A 201 -18.45 -3.02 18.74
C VAL A 201 -18.09 -4.22 17.88
N ASP A 202 -16.93 -4.14 17.25
CA ASP A 202 -16.31 -5.25 16.57
C ASP A 202 -14.87 -5.47 17.06
N VAL A 203 -14.46 -6.73 17.18
CA VAL A 203 -13.11 -7.10 17.58
C VAL A 203 -12.65 -8.17 16.60
N GLY A 204 -11.70 -7.80 15.73
CA GLY A 204 -11.26 -8.68 14.64
C GLY A 204 -10.41 -9.85 15.14
N SER A 205 -9.20 -9.54 15.65
CA SER A 205 -8.24 -10.54 16.10
C SER A 205 -7.27 -9.94 17.11
N CYS A 206 -6.75 -10.77 18.01
CA CYS A 206 -5.70 -10.38 18.94
C CYS A 206 -4.36 -11.02 18.57
N GLN A 207 -3.26 -10.39 18.98
CA GLN A 207 -1.89 -10.82 18.73
C GLN A 207 -1.18 -11.03 20.06
N ALA A 208 -0.56 -12.20 20.22
CA ALA A 208 0.28 -12.51 21.38
C ALA A 208 1.69 -12.87 20.91
N ALA A 209 2.69 -12.69 21.78
CA ALA A 209 4.07 -13.05 21.50
C ALA A 209 4.23 -14.56 21.36
N THR A 210 4.01 -15.06 20.14
CA THR A 210 4.14 -16.47 19.76
C THR A 210 5.32 -16.66 18.81
N PRO A 211 6.04 -17.80 18.89
CA PRO A 211 7.08 -18.12 17.93
C PRO A 211 6.53 -18.16 16.51
N THR A 212 7.26 -17.57 15.56
CA THR A 212 6.91 -17.61 14.15
C THR A 212 6.89 -19.05 13.64
N ARG A 213 5.72 -19.50 13.18
CA ARG A 213 5.56 -20.82 12.55
C ARG A 213 5.91 -20.71 11.07
N TYR A 214 6.82 -21.56 10.62
CA TYR A 214 7.23 -21.70 9.23
C TYR A 214 6.44 -22.84 8.56
N THR A 215 5.87 -22.55 7.40
CA THR A 215 5.21 -23.52 6.54
C THR A 215 6.22 -24.19 5.61
N ALA A 216 5.83 -25.29 4.95
CA ALA A 216 6.68 -25.93 3.95
C ALA A 216 7.09 -24.98 2.81
N GLY A 217 6.19 -24.07 2.41
CA GLY A 217 6.46 -23.04 1.41
C GLY A 217 7.53 -22.04 1.87
N ASP A 218 7.48 -21.62 3.13
CA ASP A 218 8.48 -20.72 3.71
C ASP A 218 9.86 -21.36 3.72
N VAL A 219 9.95 -22.62 4.17
CA VAL A 219 11.21 -23.37 4.20
C VAL A 219 11.77 -23.56 2.79
N ALA A 220 10.92 -23.95 1.82
CA ALA A 220 11.34 -24.11 0.43
C ALA A 220 11.91 -22.81 -0.16
N PHE A 221 11.27 -21.67 0.13
CA PHE A 221 11.73 -20.37 -0.35
C PHE A 221 13.02 -19.91 0.34
N ILE A 222 13.18 -20.15 1.65
CA ILE A 222 14.43 -19.88 2.38
C ILE A 222 15.59 -20.72 1.80
N VAL A 223 15.36 -22.01 1.57
CA VAL A 223 16.37 -22.90 0.96
C VAL A 223 16.74 -22.41 -0.44
N PHE A 224 15.76 -21.98 -1.25
CA PHE A 224 16.02 -21.40 -2.56
C PHE A 224 16.86 -20.13 -2.50
N LEU A 225 16.56 -19.20 -1.60
CA LEU A 225 17.36 -17.98 -1.39
C LEU A 225 18.77 -18.31 -0.90
N GLY A 226 18.89 -19.25 0.04
CA GLY A 226 20.18 -19.73 0.54
C GLY A 226 21.04 -20.37 -0.56
N ALA A 227 20.46 -21.22 -1.40
CA ALA A 227 21.15 -21.84 -2.53
C ALA A 227 21.57 -20.81 -3.59
N SER A 228 20.72 -19.81 -3.86
CA SER A 228 21.02 -18.71 -4.78
C SER A 228 22.19 -17.87 -4.27
N LEU A 229 22.17 -17.51 -2.98
CA LEU A 229 23.26 -16.79 -2.34
C LEU A 229 24.57 -17.61 -2.34
N ALA A 230 24.49 -18.90 -2.00
CA ALA A 230 25.65 -19.80 -2.04
C ALA A 230 26.25 -19.88 -3.45
N THR A 231 25.41 -19.96 -4.49
CA THR A 231 25.86 -19.96 -5.89
C THR A 231 26.62 -18.67 -6.23
N VAL A 232 26.10 -17.51 -5.81
CA VAL A 232 26.77 -16.21 -6.01
C VAL A 232 28.10 -16.14 -5.26
N LEU A 233 28.14 -16.59 -4.00
CA LEU A 233 29.36 -16.59 -3.19
C LEU A 233 30.43 -17.52 -3.76
N LEU A 234 30.04 -18.74 -4.17
CA LEU A 234 30.94 -19.71 -4.80
C LEU A 234 31.48 -19.20 -6.14
N ALA A 235 30.62 -18.63 -6.99
CA ALA A 235 31.03 -18.03 -8.26
C ALA A 235 31.98 -16.84 -8.08
N SER A 236 31.70 -15.98 -7.09
CA SER A 236 32.54 -14.83 -6.75
C SER A 236 33.90 -15.28 -6.20
N GLY A 237 33.92 -16.27 -5.31
CA GLY A 237 35.15 -16.87 -4.78
C GLY A 237 35.98 -17.54 -5.87
N TYR A 238 35.34 -18.24 -6.81
CA TYR A 238 35.98 -18.82 -7.99
C TYR A 238 36.64 -17.75 -8.87
N GLU A 239 35.97 -16.64 -9.17
CA GLU A 239 36.58 -15.53 -9.92
C GLU A 239 37.77 -14.92 -9.16
N MET A 240 37.61 -14.64 -7.88
CA MET A 240 38.68 -14.06 -7.05
C MET A 240 39.91 -14.97 -6.98
N ALA A 241 39.71 -16.28 -6.83
CA ALA A 241 40.81 -17.25 -6.84
C ALA A 241 41.55 -17.30 -8.18
N LEU A 242 40.83 -17.19 -9.30
CA LEU A 242 41.44 -17.13 -10.63
C LEU A 242 42.20 -15.82 -10.88
N THR A 243 41.69 -14.68 -10.39
CA THR A 243 42.41 -13.41 -10.54
C THR A 243 43.72 -13.36 -9.78
N ARG A 244 43.90 -14.19 -8.74
CA ARG A 244 45.17 -14.33 -8.01
C ARG A 244 46.19 -15.22 -8.72
N ASP A 245 45.76 -16.13 -9.60
CA ASP A 245 46.63 -17.07 -10.32
C ASP A 245 46.48 -16.90 -11.84
N SER A 246 47.29 -15.98 -12.39
CA SER A 246 47.38 -15.65 -13.82
C SER A 246 47.45 -16.90 -14.71
N ASN A 247 48.15 -17.95 -14.28
CA ASN A 247 48.36 -19.15 -15.08
C ASN A 247 47.17 -20.13 -15.06
N ARG A 248 46.26 -20.03 -14.07
CA ARG A 248 45.00 -20.79 -14.03
C ARG A 248 43.90 -20.13 -14.85
N HIS A 249 43.89 -18.79 -14.93
CA HIS A 249 42.90 -18.03 -15.69
C HIS A 249 42.83 -18.47 -17.15
N TRP A 250 43.99 -18.59 -17.82
CA TRP A 250 44.07 -18.99 -19.23
C TRP A 250 43.71 -20.45 -19.50
N ARG A 251 43.85 -21.35 -18.51
CA ARG A 251 43.58 -22.79 -18.67
C ARG A 251 42.11 -23.17 -18.54
N LEU A 252 41.30 -22.34 -17.87
CA LEU A 252 39.89 -22.63 -17.57
C LEU A 252 38.91 -21.88 -18.47
N MET A 253 39.40 -21.09 -19.44
CA MET A 253 38.54 -20.41 -20.41
C MET A 253 37.71 -21.41 -21.21
N GLY A 254 36.38 -21.30 -21.08
CA GLY A 254 35.40 -22.13 -21.77
C GLY A 254 33.97 -21.84 -21.28
N LYS A 255 32.97 -22.52 -21.86
CA LYS A 255 31.54 -22.27 -21.54
C LYS A 255 31.20 -22.38 -20.05
N ARG A 256 31.87 -23.30 -19.33
CA ARG A 256 31.68 -23.47 -17.87
C ARG A 256 32.16 -22.26 -17.07
N HIS A 257 33.26 -21.65 -17.49
CA HIS A 257 33.78 -20.43 -16.91
C HIS A 257 32.82 -19.25 -17.16
N GLU A 258 32.32 -19.10 -18.39
CA GLU A 258 31.32 -18.08 -18.72
C GLU A 258 30.04 -18.21 -17.88
N LEU A 259 29.51 -19.43 -17.73
CA LEU A 259 28.35 -19.70 -16.86
C LEU A 259 28.65 -19.35 -15.39
N ALA A 260 29.83 -19.69 -14.87
CA ALA A 260 30.20 -19.35 -13.51
C ALA A 260 30.26 -17.82 -13.32
N LEU A 261 30.84 -17.10 -14.28
CA LEU A 261 30.91 -15.63 -14.23
C LEU A 261 29.53 -14.95 -14.32
N CYS A 262 28.50 -15.60 -14.86
CA CYS A 262 27.13 -15.08 -14.82
C CYS A 262 26.61 -14.89 -13.39
N PHE A 263 27.06 -15.71 -12.43
CA PHE A 263 26.66 -15.63 -11.02
C PHE A 263 27.67 -14.87 -10.15
N SER A 264 28.81 -14.46 -10.71
CA SER A 264 29.86 -13.77 -9.96
C SER A 264 29.51 -12.30 -9.70
N LEU A 265 29.55 -11.88 -8.44
CA LEU A 265 29.22 -10.51 -8.05
C LEU A 265 30.23 -9.48 -8.59
N PRO A 266 31.57 -9.66 -8.47
CA PRO A 266 32.54 -8.72 -9.04
C PRO A 266 32.36 -8.48 -10.55
N SER A 267 32.21 -9.54 -11.33
CA SER A 267 31.95 -9.44 -12.78
C SER A 267 30.67 -8.68 -13.10
N ASN A 268 29.58 -8.97 -12.40
CA ASN A 268 28.30 -8.29 -12.62
C ASN A 268 28.36 -6.82 -12.17
N VAL A 269 29.02 -6.51 -11.05
CA VAL A 269 29.21 -5.11 -10.60
C VAL A 269 30.03 -4.33 -11.61
N ARG A 270 31.14 -4.88 -12.14
CA ARG A 270 31.92 -4.23 -13.21
C ARG A 270 31.09 -3.98 -14.47
N LYS A 271 30.22 -4.92 -14.86
CA LYS A 271 29.31 -4.74 -15.99
C LYS A 271 28.24 -3.67 -15.72
N LEU A 272 27.72 -3.60 -14.48
CA LEU A 272 26.73 -2.61 -14.08
C LEU A 272 27.30 -1.19 -14.01
N THR A 273 28.57 -1.03 -13.62
CA THR A 273 29.25 0.28 -13.53
C THR A 273 30.00 0.67 -14.80
N ALA A 274 30.08 -0.21 -15.80
CA ALA A 274 30.72 0.09 -17.06
C ALA A 274 30.00 1.22 -17.80
N GLN A 275 30.75 2.20 -18.31
CA GLN A 275 30.21 3.22 -19.20
C GLN A 275 29.81 2.59 -20.54
N GLY A 276 28.51 2.65 -20.87
CA GLY A 276 28.01 2.23 -22.17
C GLY A 276 28.39 3.21 -23.28
N ARG A 277 28.69 2.70 -24.47
CA ARG A 277 28.82 3.54 -25.68
C ARG A 277 27.43 3.82 -26.24
N ASN A 278 26.92 5.04 -26.06
CA ASN A 278 25.60 5.42 -26.57
C ASN A 278 25.67 5.95 -28.00
N LEU A 279 25.66 5.03 -28.98
CA LEU A 279 25.68 5.39 -30.39
C LEU A 279 24.38 6.05 -30.88
N ASP A 280 23.27 5.90 -30.15
CA ASP A 280 21.94 6.34 -30.59
C ASP A 280 21.42 7.60 -29.86
N GLY A 281 22.17 8.09 -28.87
CA GLY A 281 21.84 9.30 -28.10
C GLY A 281 20.61 9.16 -27.20
N LEU A 282 20.33 7.96 -26.69
CA LEU A 282 19.16 7.63 -25.88
C LEU A 282 19.39 7.69 -24.35
N ASP A 283 20.47 8.30 -23.86
CA ASP A 283 20.82 8.29 -22.42
C ASP A 283 19.81 9.05 -21.56
N CYS A 284 19.18 10.09 -22.13
CA CYS A 284 18.11 10.82 -21.43
C CYS A 284 16.94 9.91 -21.05
N LEU A 285 16.69 8.83 -21.80
CA LEU A 285 15.64 7.86 -21.47
C LEU A 285 15.97 7.08 -20.19
N ALA A 286 17.25 6.81 -19.94
CA ALA A 286 17.69 6.18 -18.71
C ALA A 286 17.48 7.13 -17.52
N GLY A 287 17.84 8.42 -17.68
CA GLY A 287 17.58 9.45 -16.66
C GLY A 287 16.09 9.61 -16.32
N MET A 288 15.23 9.66 -17.35
CA MET A 288 13.77 9.73 -17.16
C MET A 288 13.22 8.52 -16.38
N ARG A 289 13.74 7.30 -16.64
CA ARG A 289 13.33 6.10 -15.89
C ARG A 289 13.71 6.19 -14.42
N VAL A 290 14.92 6.65 -14.11
CA VAL A 290 15.38 6.80 -12.73
C VAL A 290 14.51 7.81 -11.98
N TYR A 291 14.31 9.00 -12.56
CA TYR A 291 13.51 10.04 -11.91
C TYR A 291 12.04 9.61 -11.73
N SER A 292 11.43 9.01 -12.77
CA SER A 292 10.06 8.52 -12.68
C SER A 292 9.91 7.38 -11.65
N MET A 293 10.90 6.50 -11.54
CA MET A 293 10.90 5.43 -10.52
C MET A 293 10.98 6.00 -9.11
N LEU A 294 11.85 6.98 -8.87
CA LEU A 294 11.96 7.65 -7.56
C LEU A 294 10.64 8.31 -7.15
N LEU A 295 10.00 9.03 -8.08
CA LEU A 295 8.69 9.63 -7.83
C LEU A 295 7.61 8.60 -7.55
N ILE A 296 7.59 7.47 -8.28
CA ILE A 296 6.62 6.38 -8.03
C ILE A 296 6.83 5.78 -6.64
N VAL A 297 8.07 5.51 -6.24
CA VAL A 297 8.38 4.96 -4.91
C VAL A 297 7.95 5.95 -3.81
N LEU A 298 8.25 7.24 -3.99
CA LEU A 298 7.81 8.29 -3.07
C LEU A 298 6.29 8.37 -2.97
N LEU A 299 5.59 8.33 -4.11
CA LEU A 299 4.13 8.36 -4.14
C LEU A 299 3.52 7.15 -3.43
N HIS A 300 4.02 5.95 -3.67
CA HIS A 300 3.53 4.75 -2.96
C HIS A 300 3.79 4.85 -1.46
N ARG A 301 4.94 5.41 -1.04
CA ARG A 301 5.20 5.65 0.39
C ARG A 301 4.16 6.60 0.99
N ILE A 302 3.93 7.75 0.36
CA ILE A 302 2.93 8.74 0.81
C ILE A 302 1.53 8.11 0.84
N MET A 303 1.19 7.30 -0.16
CA MET A 303 -0.09 6.59 -0.22
C MET A 303 -0.29 5.66 1.00
N PHE A 304 0.74 4.89 1.37
CA PHE A 304 0.69 4.03 2.55
C PHE A 304 0.59 4.84 3.86
N GLU A 305 1.24 5.99 3.95
CA GLU A 305 1.13 6.88 5.11
C GLU A 305 -0.29 7.44 5.25
N PHE A 306 -0.87 7.96 4.16
CA PHE A 306 -2.23 8.52 4.17
C PHE A 306 -3.32 7.45 4.34
N GLY A 307 -3.06 6.21 3.93
CA GLY A 307 -3.93 5.09 4.26
C GLY A 307 -3.82 4.64 5.71
N SER A 308 -2.82 5.10 6.47
CA SER A 308 -2.57 4.73 7.87
C SER A 308 -3.27 5.65 8.87
N PRO A 309 -3.46 5.20 10.12
CA PRO A 309 -3.97 6.05 11.19
C PRO A 309 -3.15 7.33 11.34
N MET A 310 -3.85 8.47 11.38
CA MET A 310 -3.26 9.79 11.54
C MET A 310 -3.97 10.52 12.67
N VAL A 311 -3.23 11.31 13.44
CA VAL A 311 -3.79 12.19 14.49
C VAL A 311 -4.57 13.35 13.84
N ASN A 312 -4.05 13.89 12.73
CA ASN A 312 -4.59 15.07 12.06
C ASN A 312 -5.00 14.79 10.59
N PRO A 313 -5.93 13.85 10.32
CA PRO A 313 -6.30 13.52 8.93
C PRO A 313 -6.94 14.69 8.18
N LYS A 314 -7.50 15.66 8.91
CA LYS A 314 -8.07 16.88 8.33
C LYS A 314 -7.05 17.71 7.56
N ASP A 315 -5.78 17.67 7.93
CA ASP A 315 -4.75 18.40 7.20
C ASP A 315 -4.55 17.79 5.80
N VAL A 316 -4.59 16.46 5.70
CA VAL A 316 -4.56 15.74 4.42
C VAL A 316 -5.83 16.03 3.61
N GLU A 317 -7.00 16.06 4.25
CA GLU A 317 -8.27 16.40 3.59
C GLU A 317 -8.27 17.82 2.99
N LYS A 318 -7.51 18.76 3.54
CA LYS A 318 -7.35 20.12 2.98
C LYS A 318 -6.47 20.14 1.74
N LEU A 319 -5.45 19.26 1.68
CA LEU A 319 -4.56 19.16 0.52
C LEU A 319 -5.37 18.94 -0.76
N TYR A 320 -6.45 18.15 -0.71
CA TYR A 320 -7.32 17.90 -1.87
C TYR A 320 -7.94 19.13 -2.53
N THR A 321 -7.97 20.27 -1.84
CA THR A 321 -8.51 21.54 -2.37
C THR A 321 -7.41 22.51 -2.83
N GLN A 322 -6.15 22.19 -2.54
CA GLN A 322 -4.99 23.03 -2.85
C GLN A 322 -4.44 22.69 -4.24
N PHE A 323 -4.30 23.71 -5.08
CA PHE A 323 -3.83 23.55 -6.45
C PHE A 323 -2.42 22.93 -6.50
N GLU A 324 -1.55 23.31 -5.58
CA GLU A 324 -0.15 22.88 -5.52
C GLU A 324 -0.01 21.37 -5.33
N THR A 325 -0.95 20.74 -4.62
CA THR A 325 -0.90 19.30 -4.34
C THR A 325 -1.51 18.44 -5.45
N THR A 326 -2.14 19.07 -6.44
CA THR A 326 -2.73 18.39 -7.60
C THR A 326 -1.70 17.51 -8.32
N LEU A 327 -0.44 17.93 -8.41
CA LEU A 327 0.63 17.14 -9.01
C LEU A 327 0.86 15.81 -8.27
N LEU A 328 0.82 15.85 -6.93
CA LEU A 328 1.00 14.68 -6.09
C LEU A 328 -0.22 13.73 -6.18
N LEU A 329 -1.43 14.29 -6.12
CA LEU A 329 -2.68 13.54 -6.18
C LEU A 329 -2.91 12.91 -7.56
N ASN A 330 -2.38 13.53 -8.62
CA ASN A 330 -2.37 13.01 -9.99
C ASN A 330 -1.21 12.05 -10.28
N GLY A 331 -0.47 11.63 -9.26
CA GLY A 331 0.65 10.69 -9.35
C GLY A 331 0.41 9.43 -10.21
N PRO A 332 -0.80 8.83 -10.28
CA PRO A 332 -1.20 7.87 -11.32
C PRO A 332 -0.73 8.11 -12.76
N ILE A 333 -0.60 9.37 -13.18
CA ILE A 333 -0.21 9.75 -14.54
C ILE A 333 1.28 9.46 -14.79
N LEU A 334 2.12 9.42 -13.73
CA LEU A 334 3.55 9.14 -13.87
C LEU A 334 3.82 7.78 -14.50
N VAL A 335 2.92 6.81 -14.34
CA VAL A 335 3.05 5.47 -14.94
C VAL A 335 2.96 5.51 -16.48
N GLU A 336 2.26 6.50 -17.06
CA GLU A 336 2.15 6.67 -18.51
C GLU A 336 3.51 6.94 -19.17
N THR A 337 4.46 7.51 -18.42
CA THR A 337 5.83 7.71 -18.90
C THR A 337 6.51 6.36 -19.19
N PHE A 338 6.29 5.35 -18.34
CA PHE A 338 6.85 4.01 -18.53
C PHE A 338 6.22 3.31 -19.73
N PHE A 339 4.91 3.41 -19.92
CA PHE A 339 4.26 2.83 -21.10
C PHE A 339 4.75 3.46 -22.40
N THR A 340 4.88 4.79 -22.42
CA THR A 340 5.42 5.52 -23.58
C THR A 340 6.86 5.08 -23.88
N LEU A 341 7.72 4.99 -22.86
CA LEU A 341 9.11 4.53 -23.01
C LEU A 341 9.22 3.06 -23.44
N SER A 342 8.34 2.21 -22.93
CA SER A 342 8.25 0.80 -23.32
C SER A 342 7.86 0.65 -24.79
N GLY A 343 6.82 1.34 -25.25
CA GLY A 343 6.37 1.31 -26.65
C GLY A 343 7.44 1.87 -27.60
N PHE A 344 8.09 2.97 -27.21
CA PHE A 344 9.19 3.58 -27.96
C PHE A 344 10.35 2.61 -28.14
N LEU A 345 10.88 2.06 -27.05
CA LEU A 345 12.07 1.22 -27.11
C LEU A 345 11.78 -0.11 -27.80
N ALA A 346 10.63 -0.73 -27.53
CA ALA A 346 10.24 -1.98 -28.15
C ALA A 346 10.13 -1.83 -29.68
N THR A 347 9.50 -0.74 -30.16
CA THR A 347 9.33 -0.49 -31.59
C THR A 347 10.66 -0.12 -32.25
N TYR A 348 11.42 0.81 -31.66
CA TYR A 348 12.71 1.25 -32.21
C TYR A 348 13.70 0.09 -32.38
N LEU A 349 13.85 -0.77 -31.36
CA LEU A 349 14.74 -1.94 -31.43
C LEU A 349 14.22 -3.00 -32.40
N MET A 350 12.90 -3.25 -32.42
CA MET A 350 12.31 -4.23 -33.34
C MET A 350 12.48 -3.82 -34.80
N LEU A 351 12.27 -2.55 -35.13
CA LEU A 351 12.50 -2.03 -36.49
C LEU A 351 13.97 -2.20 -36.91
N GLY A 352 14.91 -1.92 -36.00
CA GLY A 352 16.34 -2.18 -36.22
C GLY A 352 16.66 -3.65 -36.52
N GLU A 353 16.08 -4.58 -35.76
CA GLU A 353 16.27 -6.02 -35.99
C GLU A 353 15.59 -6.51 -37.28
N LEU A 354 14.39 -6.01 -37.60
CA LEU A 354 13.70 -6.30 -38.86
C LEU A 354 14.52 -5.84 -40.06
N GLN A 355 15.10 -4.65 -39.99
CA GLN A 355 15.98 -4.11 -41.04
C GLN A 355 17.25 -4.96 -41.17
N ARG A 356 17.92 -5.27 -40.05
CA ARG A 356 19.15 -6.06 -40.01
C ARG A 356 18.95 -7.48 -40.55
N LYS A 357 17.84 -8.13 -40.21
CA LYS A 357 17.52 -9.50 -40.64
C LYS A 357 16.66 -9.57 -41.91
N LYS A 358 16.42 -8.45 -42.59
CA LYS A 358 15.57 -8.36 -43.80
C LYS A 358 14.20 -9.04 -43.60
N GLY A 359 13.58 -8.81 -42.44
CA GLY A 359 12.28 -9.37 -42.06
C GLY A 359 12.29 -10.81 -41.52
N ARG A 360 13.44 -11.50 -41.47
CA ARG A 360 13.56 -12.87 -40.92
C ARG A 360 13.70 -12.87 -39.39
N VAL A 361 12.71 -12.34 -38.70
CA VAL A 361 12.64 -12.33 -37.23
C VAL A 361 11.67 -13.42 -36.76
N GLN A 362 12.15 -14.35 -35.94
CA GLN A 362 11.30 -15.37 -35.31
C GLN A 362 10.53 -14.73 -34.13
N MET A 363 9.26 -14.41 -34.35
CA MET A 363 8.44 -13.72 -33.34
C MET A 363 8.33 -14.53 -32.03
N GLY A 364 8.20 -15.86 -32.12
CA GLY A 364 8.18 -16.74 -30.95
C GLY A 364 9.43 -16.60 -30.06
N ALA A 365 10.62 -16.46 -30.67
CA ALA A 365 11.87 -16.27 -29.93
C ALA A 365 11.92 -14.90 -29.23
N VAL A 366 11.32 -13.86 -29.83
CA VAL A 366 11.20 -12.54 -29.21
C VAL A 366 10.32 -12.58 -27.96
N TYR A 367 9.15 -13.23 -28.05
CA TYR A 367 8.25 -13.39 -26.91
C TYR A 367 8.90 -14.22 -25.80
N LEU A 368 9.49 -15.37 -26.16
CA LEU A 368 10.18 -16.24 -25.20
C LEU A 368 11.31 -15.50 -24.48
N HIS A 369 12.15 -14.76 -25.22
CA HIS A 369 13.23 -13.99 -24.63
C HIS A 369 12.72 -12.94 -23.62
N ARG A 370 11.58 -12.29 -23.90
CA ARG A 370 11.01 -11.32 -22.96
C ARG A 370 10.46 -11.99 -21.70
N VAL A 371 9.77 -13.12 -21.83
CA VAL A 371 9.26 -13.91 -20.69
C VAL A 371 10.42 -14.39 -19.82
N VAL A 372 11.44 -15.02 -20.42
CA VAL A 372 12.64 -15.50 -19.70
C VAL A 372 13.39 -14.36 -19.01
N ARG A 373 13.37 -13.15 -19.58
CA ARG A 373 13.99 -11.98 -18.97
C ARG A 373 13.24 -11.44 -17.75
N MET A 374 11.90 -11.41 -17.79
CA MET A 374 11.10 -10.71 -16.77
C MET A 374 10.55 -11.65 -15.69
N THR A 375 10.07 -12.83 -16.09
CA THR A 375 9.32 -13.73 -15.21
C THR A 375 10.14 -14.28 -14.04
N PRO A 376 11.43 -14.66 -14.16
CA PRO A 376 12.17 -15.20 -13.02
C PRO A 376 12.28 -14.23 -11.84
N THR A 377 12.67 -12.98 -12.10
CA THR A 377 12.75 -11.95 -11.04
C THR A 377 11.39 -11.66 -10.44
N TYR A 378 10.35 -11.60 -11.28
CA TYR A 378 8.99 -11.36 -10.82
C TYR A 378 8.46 -12.51 -9.94
N ALA A 379 8.74 -13.76 -10.30
CA ALA A 379 8.36 -14.94 -9.54
C ALA A 379 9.02 -14.99 -8.16
N VAL A 380 10.27 -14.54 -8.02
CA VAL A 380 10.96 -14.45 -6.72
C VAL A 380 10.26 -13.46 -5.78
N VAL A 381 9.88 -12.28 -6.31
CA VAL A 381 9.15 -11.27 -5.51
C VAL A 381 7.76 -11.77 -5.16
N LEU A 382 7.05 -12.41 -6.10
CA LEU A 382 5.75 -13.02 -5.85
C LEU A 382 5.81 -14.09 -4.75
N ALA A 383 6.81 -14.97 -4.80
CA ALA A 383 7.04 -15.99 -3.78
C ALA A 383 7.33 -15.36 -2.41
N PHE A 384 8.09 -14.26 -2.37
CA PHE A 384 8.34 -13.51 -1.15
C PHE A 384 7.05 -12.96 -0.51
N TYR A 385 6.13 -12.40 -1.30
CA TYR A 385 4.81 -11.95 -0.82
C TYR A 385 3.95 -13.12 -0.31
N CYS A 386 4.02 -14.28 -0.95
CA CYS A 386 3.27 -15.46 -0.53
C CYS A 386 3.81 -16.10 0.76
N THR A 387 5.08 -15.89 1.11
CA THR A 387 5.78 -16.66 2.16
C THR A 387 6.36 -15.76 3.26
N LEU A 388 7.55 -15.19 3.04
CA LEU A 388 8.35 -14.55 4.08
C LEU A 388 7.87 -13.18 4.48
N LEU A 389 7.22 -12.41 3.59
CA LEU A 389 6.85 -11.02 3.88
C LEU A 389 6.05 -10.91 5.19
N VAL A 390 5.04 -11.75 5.40
CA VAL A 390 4.20 -11.73 6.62
C VAL A 390 4.98 -12.06 7.90
N LYS A 391 6.15 -12.71 7.79
CA LYS A 391 6.99 -13.16 8.92
C LYS A 391 8.06 -12.16 9.33
N LEU A 392 8.31 -11.13 8.51
CA LEU A 392 9.38 -10.15 8.76
C LEU A 392 9.01 -9.06 9.77
N GLY A 393 7.73 -8.94 10.13
CA GLY A 393 7.26 -7.89 11.01
C GLY A 393 6.05 -8.30 11.83
N SER A 394 5.66 -7.39 12.70
CA SER A 394 4.48 -7.44 13.57
C SER A 394 3.97 -6.02 13.79
N GLY A 395 2.75 -5.89 14.30
CA GLY A 395 2.19 -4.59 14.66
C GLY A 395 0.67 -4.59 14.60
N PRO A 396 0.01 -3.50 15.06
CA PRO A 396 -1.44 -3.43 15.18
C PRO A 396 -2.20 -3.76 13.89
N PHE A 397 -1.70 -3.27 12.75
CA PHE A 397 -2.31 -3.47 11.42
C PHE A 397 -1.57 -4.48 10.54
N TRP A 398 -0.54 -5.16 11.06
CA TRP A 398 0.31 -6.01 10.23
C TRP A 398 -0.49 -7.15 9.58
N GLN A 399 -1.31 -7.86 10.36
CA GLN A 399 -2.16 -8.93 9.83
C GLN A 399 -3.27 -8.40 8.90
N GLN A 400 -3.87 -7.25 9.25
CA GLN A 400 -4.93 -6.64 8.44
C GLN A 400 -4.43 -6.15 7.08
N ARG A 401 -3.14 -5.80 6.97
CA ARG A 401 -2.51 -5.34 5.71
C ARG A 401 -1.70 -6.43 5.04
N VAL A 402 -0.60 -6.82 5.66
CA VAL A 402 0.35 -7.78 5.08
C VAL A 402 -0.23 -9.19 5.05
N GLY A 403 -1.00 -9.56 6.07
CA GLY A 403 -1.73 -10.84 6.08
C GLY A 403 -2.81 -10.90 4.98
N LEU A 404 -3.57 -9.82 4.79
CA LEU A 404 -4.55 -9.71 3.69
C LEU A 404 -3.87 -9.77 2.32
N GLU A 405 -2.74 -9.07 2.13
CA GLU A 405 -1.97 -9.13 0.90
C GLU A 405 -1.42 -10.54 0.63
N GLN A 406 -0.96 -11.25 1.67
CA GLN A 406 -0.55 -12.66 1.53
C GLN A 406 -1.74 -13.53 1.07
N GLN A 407 -2.93 -13.35 1.66
CA GLN A 407 -4.13 -14.10 1.29
C GLN A 407 -4.53 -13.85 -0.18
N ARG A 408 -4.52 -12.58 -0.62
CA ARG A 408 -4.72 -12.19 -2.02
C ARG A 408 -3.71 -12.88 -2.93
N CYS A 409 -2.45 -12.91 -2.52
CA CYS A 409 -1.38 -13.57 -3.25
C CYS A 409 -1.54 -15.08 -3.36
N LEU A 410 -1.89 -15.77 -2.27
CA LEU A 410 -2.15 -17.20 -2.30
C LEU A 410 -3.35 -17.57 -3.19
N ALA A 411 -4.36 -16.69 -3.28
CA ALA A 411 -5.52 -16.88 -4.16
C ALA A 411 -5.22 -16.65 -5.66
N SER A 412 -4.34 -15.69 -5.97
CA SER A 412 -4.19 -15.14 -7.34
C SER A 412 -2.77 -15.20 -7.93
N TRP A 413 -1.78 -15.83 -7.28
CA TRP A 413 -0.38 -15.86 -7.76
C TRP A 413 -0.23 -16.34 -9.21
N TRP A 414 -1.04 -17.31 -9.64
CA TRP A 414 -0.99 -17.87 -10.98
C TRP A 414 -1.39 -16.84 -12.05
N ALA A 415 -2.34 -15.95 -11.73
CA ALA A 415 -2.78 -14.89 -12.64
C ALA A 415 -1.68 -13.84 -12.87
N ASN A 416 -0.85 -13.58 -11.85
CA ASN A 416 0.33 -12.73 -11.98
C ASN A 416 1.37 -13.36 -12.92
N LEU A 417 1.67 -14.65 -12.79
CA LEU A 417 2.66 -15.32 -13.66
C LEU A 417 2.21 -15.45 -15.12
N LEU A 418 0.90 -15.53 -15.35
CA LEU A 418 0.31 -15.51 -16.69
C LEU A 418 0.09 -14.10 -17.25
N TYR A 419 0.38 -13.04 -16.47
CA TYR A 419 0.14 -11.64 -16.84
C TYR A 419 -1.32 -11.36 -17.22
N ILE A 420 -2.27 -11.86 -16.44
CA ILE A 420 -3.73 -11.64 -16.65
C ILE A 420 -4.45 -11.11 -15.40
N ASN A 421 -3.70 -10.78 -14.34
CA ASN A 421 -4.24 -10.29 -13.06
C ASN A 421 -4.99 -8.95 -13.14
N ASN A 422 -4.95 -8.24 -14.28
CA ASN A 422 -5.75 -7.03 -14.50
C ASN A 422 -7.17 -7.33 -14.99
N TYR A 423 -7.47 -8.59 -15.32
CA TYR A 423 -8.76 -9.03 -15.87
C TYR A 423 -9.37 -10.21 -15.12
N VAL A 424 -8.57 -10.94 -14.35
CA VAL A 424 -9.01 -12.11 -13.59
C VAL A 424 -8.76 -11.88 -12.10
N ASN A 425 -9.73 -12.22 -11.26
CA ASN A 425 -9.69 -12.04 -9.80
C ASN A 425 -9.25 -10.64 -9.38
N THR A 426 -9.79 -9.60 -10.04
CA THR A 426 -9.38 -8.21 -9.83
C THR A 426 -9.64 -7.71 -8.41
N ASP A 427 -10.62 -8.29 -7.69
CA ASP A 427 -10.90 -7.99 -6.28
C ASP A 427 -9.84 -8.57 -5.31
N GLN A 428 -9.00 -9.48 -5.79
CA GLN A 428 -7.97 -10.17 -5.02
C GLN A 428 -6.63 -10.11 -5.78
N ILE A 429 -6.32 -8.95 -6.37
CA ILE A 429 -5.06 -8.75 -7.08
C ILE A 429 -3.88 -8.90 -6.10
N CYS A 430 -2.95 -9.78 -6.42
CA CYS A 430 -1.72 -9.92 -5.66
C CYS A 430 -0.73 -8.82 -6.03
N MET A 431 -0.13 -8.17 -5.03
CA MET A 431 0.80 -7.05 -5.21
C MET A 431 0.16 -5.99 -6.10
N PHE A 432 -0.71 -5.15 -5.54
CA PHE A 432 -1.51 -4.22 -6.35
C PHE A 432 -0.67 -3.45 -7.37
N GLN A 433 0.54 -2.99 -7.03
CA GLN A 433 1.48 -2.27 -7.90
C GLN A 433 1.95 -3.05 -9.15
N SER A 434 1.79 -4.38 -9.17
CA SER A 434 2.22 -5.25 -10.27
C SER A 434 1.34 -5.15 -11.52
N TRP A 435 0.18 -4.50 -11.41
CA TRP A 435 -0.76 -4.29 -12.51
C TRP A 435 -0.10 -3.71 -13.77
N TYR A 436 0.90 -2.83 -13.61
CA TYR A 436 1.56 -2.18 -14.74
C TYR A 436 2.39 -3.17 -15.57
N ILE A 437 2.99 -4.19 -14.94
CA ILE A 437 3.83 -5.20 -15.62
C ILE A 437 2.95 -6.01 -16.58
N THR A 438 1.74 -6.32 -16.15
CA THR A 438 0.74 -7.02 -16.95
C THR A 438 0.28 -6.19 -18.14
N CYS A 439 0.01 -4.89 -17.96
CA CYS A 439 -0.24 -3.99 -19.08
C CYS A 439 0.91 -3.98 -20.09
N ASP A 440 2.15 -3.83 -19.61
CA ASP A 440 3.35 -3.78 -20.45
C ASP A 440 3.57 -5.07 -21.25
N MET A 441 3.31 -6.24 -20.66
CA MET A 441 3.34 -7.53 -21.37
C MET A 441 2.22 -7.62 -22.40
N ASN A 442 0.99 -7.25 -22.04
CA ASN A 442 -0.17 -7.28 -22.94
C ASN A 442 0.03 -6.37 -24.17
N PHE A 443 0.55 -5.16 -23.96
CA PHE A 443 0.87 -4.27 -25.07
C PHE A 443 1.97 -4.84 -25.95
N PHE A 444 3.01 -5.45 -25.35
CA PHE A 444 4.08 -6.06 -26.12
C PHE A 444 3.64 -7.24 -26.98
N LEU A 445 2.57 -7.96 -26.62
CA LEU A 445 2.03 -9.01 -27.49
C LEU A 445 1.72 -8.48 -28.90
N PHE A 446 1.24 -7.24 -29.02
CA PHE A 446 0.91 -6.62 -30.30
C PHE A 446 2.07 -5.87 -30.96
N THR A 447 3.08 -5.46 -30.20
CA THR A 447 4.17 -4.60 -30.70
C THR A 447 4.99 -5.20 -31.85
N PRO A 448 5.42 -6.48 -31.82
CA PRO A 448 6.13 -7.08 -32.96
C PRO A 448 5.31 -7.07 -34.25
N LEU A 449 3.99 -7.28 -34.16
CA LEU A 449 3.08 -7.23 -35.31
C LEU A 449 2.96 -5.80 -35.85
N LEU A 450 2.78 -4.81 -34.97
CA LEU A 450 2.72 -3.40 -35.34
C LEU A 450 4.04 -2.92 -35.95
N ALA A 451 5.18 -3.29 -35.35
CA ALA A 451 6.51 -2.96 -35.86
C ALA A 451 6.76 -3.60 -37.24
N TRP A 452 6.35 -4.86 -37.43
CA TRP A 452 6.41 -5.52 -38.73
C TRP A 452 5.56 -4.80 -39.79
N LEU A 453 4.35 -4.36 -39.42
CA LEU A 453 3.47 -3.60 -40.31
C LEU A 453 4.08 -2.23 -40.67
N LEU A 454 4.64 -1.52 -39.69
CA LEU A 454 5.33 -0.24 -39.87
C LEU A 454 6.56 -0.37 -40.77
N TRP A 455 7.29 -1.48 -40.66
CA TRP A 455 8.44 -1.78 -41.52
C TRP A 455 8.01 -2.12 -42.95
N LYS A 456 7.02 -3.01 -43.12
CA LYS A 456 6.61 -3.51 -44.45
C LYS A 456 5.74 -2.54 -45.23
N ARG A 457 4.82 -1.85 -44.56
CA ARG A 457 3.86 -0.90 -45.14
C ARG A 457 3.70 0.33 -44.25
N PRO A 458 4.64 1.28 -44.26
CA PRO A 458 4.70 2.38 -43.29
C PRO A 458 3.43 3.25 -43.25
N LYS A 459 2.84 3.60 -44.41
CA LYS A 459 1.60 4.39 -44.46
C LYS A 459 0.42 3.68 -43.77
N VAL A 460 0.28 2.37 -44.02
CA VAL A 460 -0.78 1.56 -43.40
C VAL A 460 -0.49 1.37 -41.91
N GLY A 461 0.76 1.10 -41.53
CA GLY A 461 1.16 0.97 -40.13
C GLY A 461 0.88 2.23 -39.32
N VAL A 462 1.25 3.41 -39.84
CA VAL A 462 0.97 4.70 -39.18
C VAL A 462 -0.54 4.94 -39.07
N ALA A 463 -1.31 4.66 -40.13
CA ALA A 463 -2.78 4.78 -40.09
C ALA A 463 -3.40 3.85 -39.04
N VAL A 464 -2.97 2.58 -38.98
CA VAL A 464 -3.44 1.60 -37.99
C VAL A 464 -3.11 2.05 -36.57
N VAL A 465 -1.88 2.50 -36.31
CA VAL A 465 -1.50 3.02 -34.99
C VAL A 465 -2.35 4.24 -34.62
N GLY A 466 -2.59 5.16 -35.56
CA GLY A 466 -3.46 6.32 -35.34
C GLY A 466 -4.90 5.94 -34.99
N VAL A 467 -5.48 4.99 -35.72
CA VAL A 467 -6.81 4.45 -35.42
C VAL A 467 -6.85 3.78 -34.05
N LEU A 468 -5.84 3.01 -33.68
CA LEU A 468 -5.78 2.36 -32.37
C LEU A 468 -5.65 3.36 -31.22
N ILE A 469 -4.92 4.47 -31.41
CA ILE A 469 -4.84 5.56 -30.43
C ILE A 469 -6.23 6.16 -30.23
N LEU A 470 -6.91 6.53 -31.31
CA LEU A 470 -8.27 7.09 -31.25
C LEU A 470 -9.25 6.10 -30.62
N ALA A 471 -9.19 4.83 -30.99
CA ALA A 471 -10.02 3.78 -30.41
C ALA A 471 -9.78 3.63 -28.90
N SER A 472 -8.52 3.64 -28.44
CA SER A 472 -8.22 3.59 -27.00
C SER A 472 -8.76 4.81 -26.25
N MET A 473 -8.63 6.01 -26.82
CA MET A 473 -9.22 7.23 -26.23
C MET A 473 -10.75 7.18 -26.17
N LEU A 474 -11.39 6.68 -27.23
CA LEU A 474 -12.84 6.52 -27.29
C LEU A 474 -13.35 5.48 -26.30
N VAL A 475 -12.62 4.38 -26.09
CA VAL A 475 -12.95 3.37 -25.08
C VAL A 475 -12.91 3.98 -23.67
N VAL A 476 -11.87 4.76 -23.36
CA VAL A 476 -11.79 5.48 -22.07
C VAL A 476 -12.98 6.43 -21.91
N PHE A 477 -13.26 7.26 -22.93
CA PHE A 477 -14.40 8.17 -22.91
C PHE A 477 -15.73 7.44 -22.72
N ALA A 478 -15.97 6.38 -23.47
CA ALA A 478 -17.22 5.61 -23.41
C ALA A 478 -17.42 4.98 -22.02
N ILE A 479 -16.39 4.34 -21.46
CA ILE A 479 -16.46 3.71 -20.15
C ILE A 479 -16.70 4.74 -19.04
N VAL A 480 -15.98 5.87 -19.06
CA VAL A 480 -16.15 6.95 -18.07
C VAL A 480 -17.56 7.57 -18.17
N TYR A 481 -18.01 7.85 -19.40
CA TYR A 481 -19.31 8.49 -19.64
C TYR A 481 -20.49 7.58 -19.27
N VAL A 482 -20.47 6.32 -19.71
CA VAL A 482 -21.56 5.35 -19.46
C VAL A 482 -21.67 5.02 -17.98
N ASN A 483 -20.54 4.80 -17.30
CA ASN A 483 -20.52 4.43 -15.89
C ASN A 483 -20.58 5.63 -14.94
N LYS A 484 -20.66 6.88 -15.46
CA LYS A 484 -20.67 8.13 -14.68
C LYS A 484 -19.53 8.19 -13.65
N MET A 485 -18.34 7.77 -14.07
CA MET A 485 -17.17 7.73 -13.19
C MET A 485 -16.43 9.07 -13.18
N ASP A 486 -15.62 9.29 -12.15
CA ASP A 486 -14.63 10.35 -12.17
C ASP A 486 -13.63 10.10 -13.33
N ALA A 487 -13.17 11.15 -14.00
CA ALA A 487 -12.25 11.04 -15.15
C ALA A 487 -10.87 10.46 -14.78
N MET A 488 -10.57 10.38 -13.49
CA MET A 488 -9.30 9.95 -12.95
C MET A 488 -9.51 9.25 -11.60
N PHE A 489 -8.56 8.38 -11.24
CA PHE A 489 -8.57 7.68 -9.96
C PHE A 489 -8.15 8.64 -8.84
N MET A 490 -9.12 9.07 -8.02
CA MET A 490 -8.90 10.02 -6.93
C MET A 490 -8.41 9.30 -5.66
N LEU A 491 -7.23 9.65 -5.18
CA LEU A 491 -6.56 9.04 -4.02
C LEU A 491 -7.05 9.63 -2.68
N TYR A 492 -8.36 9.57 -2.43
CA TYR A 492 -8.94 10.00 -1.15
C TYR A 492 -8.61 9.03 -0.01
N ILE A 493 -8.51 9.53 1.23
CA ILE A 493 -8.16 8.74 2.43
C ILE A 493 -8.98 7.45 2.53
N LYS A 494 -10.30 7.50 2.27
CA LYS A 494 -11.18 6.32 2.28
C LYS A 494 -10.74 5.24 1.31
N VAL A 495 -10.34 5.63 0.09
CA VAL A 495 -9.84 4.72 -0.95
C VAL A 495 -8.46 4.19 -0.58
N LEU A 496 -7.62 4.99 0.08
CA LEU A 496 -6.26 4.59 0.46
C LEU A 496 -6.19 3.51 1.55
N LYS A 497 -7.27 3.30 2.32
CA LYS A 497 -7.36 2.20 3.29
C LYS A 497 -7.32 0.83 2.59
N ASP A 498 -8.05 0.67 1.49
CA ASP A 498 -8.02 -0.53 0.64
C ASP A 498 -8.31 -0.17 -0.83
N PRO A 499 -7.28 0.22 -1.61
CA PRO A 499 -7.47 0.65 -2.99
C PRO A 499 -8.05 -0.45 -3.89
N VAL A 500 -7.71 -1.71 -3.60
CA VAL A 500 -8.10 -2.87 -4.42
C VAL A 500 -9.60 -3.11 -4.39
N ALA A 501 -10.25 -2.83 -3.25
CA ALA A 501 -11.69 -3.00 -3.10
C ALA A 501 -12.51 -1.96 -3.88
N HIS A 502 -11.91 -0.83 -4.28
CA HIS A 502 -12.65 0.27 -4.88
C HIS A 502 -12.93 0.04 -6.38
N ASP A 503 -14.17 0.31 -6.80
CA ASP A 503 -14.60 0.01 -8.18
C ASP A 503 -13.81 0.81 -9.23
N THR A 504 -13.54 2.08 -8.99
CA THR A 504 -12.73 2.92 -9.91
C THR A 504 -11.32 2.33 -10.12
N PHE A 505 -10.75 1.67 -9.11
CA PHE A 505 -9.46 1.00 -9.25
C PHE A 505 -9.57 -0.18 -10.24
N LYS A 506 -10.62 -0.99 -10.10
CA LYS A 506 -10.86 -2.19 -10.91
C LYS A 506 -11.28 -1.89 -12.34
N THR A 507 -12.12 -0.89 -12.56
CA THR A 507 -12.75 -0.61 -13.87
C THR A 507 -11.99 0.41 -14.71
N LEU A 508 -11.35 1.40 -14.08
CA LEU A 508 -10.68 2.50 -14.78
C LEU A 508 -9.16 2.41 -14.69
N TYR A 509 -8.61 2.09 -13.51
CA TYR A 509 -7.17 2.28 -13.26
C TYR A 509 -6.28 1.12 -13.74
N ILE A 510 -6.62 -0.14 -13.39
CA ILE A 510 -5.83 -1.34 -13.70
C ILE A 510 -6.01 -1.93 -15.12
N PRO A 511 -7.18 -1.82 -15.80
CA PRO A 511 -7.34 -2.50 -17.09
C PRO A 511 -6.46 -1.89 -18.17
N GLY A 512 -5.72 -2.75 -18.90
CA GLY A 512 -4.74 -2.29 -19.89
C GLY A 512 -5.35 -1.52 -21.06
N HIS A 513 -6.58 -1.84 -21.48
CA HIS A 513 -7.25 -1.14 -22.58
C HIS A 513 -7.52 0.35 -22.29
N MET A 514 -7.55 0.74 -21.02
CA MET A 514 -7.72 2.14 -20.59
C MET A 514 -6.45 2.98 -20.77
N ARG A 515 -5.29 2.35 -21.04
CA ARG A 515 -3.98 3.01 -21.13
C ARG A 515 -3.24 2.73 -22.44
N GLY A 516 -3.91 2.13 -23.41
CA GLY A 516 -3.29 1.77 -24.69
C GLY A 516 -2.74 2.98 -25.46
N SER A 517 -3.38 4.14 -25.33
CA SER A 517 -3.01 5.37 -26.05
C SER A 517 -1.56 5.81 -25.78
N SER A 518 -1.12 5.83 -24.52
CA SER A 518 0.25 6.26 -24.16
C SER A 518 1.32 5.32 -24.71
N TYR A 519 1.08 4.01 -24.62
CA TYR A 519 1.97 3.01 -25.19
C TYR A 519 2.07 3.16 -26.71
N LEU A 520 0.94 3.36 -27.40
CA LEU A 520 0.89 3.53 -28.86
C LEU A 520 1.52 4.84 -29.33
N VAL A 521 1.45 5.91 -28.54
CA VAL A 521 2.24 7.14 -28.77
C VAL A 521 3.74 6.82 -28.68
N GLY A 522 4.14 5.97 -27.74
CA GLY A 522 5.48 5.38 -27.68
C GLY A 522 5.85 4.65 -28.98
N VAL A 523 4.98 3.76 -29.48
CA VAL A 523 5.20 3.03 -30.74
C VAL A 523 5.42 3.99 -31.92
N LEU A 524 4.56 5.00 -32.05
CA LEU A 524 4.64 5.99 -33.12
C LEU A 524 5.94 6.81 -33.05
N THR A 525 6.30 7.29 -31.85
CA THR A 525 7.54 8.06 -31.65
C THR A 525 8.80 7.21 -31.88
N GLY A 526 8.77 5.93 -31.52
CA GLY A 526 9.84 4.97 -31.81
C GLY A 526 10.04 4.77 -33.32
N TYR A 527 8.95 4.67 -34.08
CA TYR A 527 8.99 4.63 -35.54
C TYR A 527 9.54 5.93 -36.15
N ILE A 528 9.09 7.10 -35.68
CA ILE A 528 9.59 8.40 -36.16
C ILE A 528 11.10 8.51 -35.93
N LYS A 529 11.60 8.15 -34.74
CA LYS A 529 13.04 8.16 -34.45
C LYS A 529 13.81 7.20 -35.36
N HIS A 530 13.27 6.02 -35.63
CA HIS A 530 13.88 5.07 -36.57
C HIS A 530 13.96 5.66 -37.99
N ALA A 531 12.87 6.22 -38.50
CA ALA A 531 12.83 6.89 -39.80
C ALA A 531 13.79 8.08 -39.90
N MET A 532 13.93 8.86 -38.82
CA MET A 532 14.93 9.93 -38.74
C MET A 532 16.37 9.41 -38.83
N LYS A 533 16.66 8.27 -38.19
CA LYS A 533 17.98 7.63 -38.25
C LYS A 533 18.29 7.12 -39.66
N GLU A 534 17.30 6.64 -40.39
CA GLU A 534 17.44 6.22 -41.79
C GLU A 534 17.43 7.39 -42.80
N GLY A 535 17.21 8.62 -42.34
CA GLY A 535 17.17 9.82 -43.18
C GLY A 535 15.86 10.00 -43.97
N SER A 536 14.86 9.16 -43.74
CA SER A 536 13.56 9.19 -44.44
C SER A 536 12.57 10.19 -43.83
N ALA A 537 12.84 10.71 -42.63
CA ALA A 537 12.01 11.71 -41.96
C ALA A 537 12.86 12.82 -41.31
N LYS A 538 12.39 14.07 -41.39
CA LYS A 538 12.95 15.22 -40.64
C LYS A 538 11.84 15.91 -39.88
N LEU A 539 12.08 16.25 -38.61
CA LEU A 539 11.14 17.01 -37.81
C LEU A 539 11.06 18.46 -38.30
N PRO A 540 9.86 19.05 -38.45
CA PRO A 540 9.71 20.47 -38.76
C PRO A 540 10.36 21.34 -37.69
N LYS A 541 11.04 22.42 -38.09
CA LYS A 541 11.67 23.38 -37.16
C LYS A 541 10.65 24.01 -36.17
N ALA A 542 9.39 24.10 -36.57
CA ALA A 542 8.29 24.57 -35.71
C ALA A 542 8.00 23.57 -34.58
N ALA A 543 7.90 22.27 -34.90
CA ALA A 543 7.67 21.21 -33.90
C ALA A 543 8.81 21.14 -32.87
N VAL A 544 10.06 21.31 -33.31
CA VAL A 544 11.22 21.36 -32.41
C VAL A 544 11.17 22.57 -31.48
N ARG A 545 10.75 23.75 -31.99
CA ARG A 545 10.60 24.96 -31.17
C ARG A 545 9.48 24.81 -30.14
N ILE A 546 8.33 24.28 -30.54
CA ILE A 546 7.20 24.00 -29.65
C ILE A 546 7.62 22.99 -28.57
N GLY A 547 8.29 21.90 -28.95
CA GLY A 547 8.78 20.92 -27.98
C GLY A 547 9.75 21.52 -26.97
N LYS A 548 10.69 22.37 -27.41
CA LYS A 548 11.59 23.10 -26.50
C LYS A 548 10.83 24.05 -25.56
N TRP A 549 9.82 24.74 -26.06
CA TRP A 549 8.96 25.62 -25.26
C TRP A 549 8.13 24.85 -24.23
N GLN A 550 7.57 23.69 -24.60
CA GLN A 550 6.82 22.84 -23.69
C GLN A 550 7.70 22.25 -22.59
N VAL A 551 8.90 21.79 -22.93
CA VAL A 551 9.86 21.31 -21.94
C VAL A 551 10.31 22.47 -21.04
N GLY A 552 10.68 23.62 -21.61
CA GLY A 552 11.07 24.81 -20.83
C GLY A 552 9.95 25.32 -19.92
N GLY A 553 8.71 25.33 -20.39
CA GLY A 553 7.54 25.72 -19.60
C GLY A 553 7.20 24.72 -18.49
N ALA A 554 7.34 23.41 -18.75
CA ALA A 554 7.15 22.38 -17.73
C ALA A 554 8.22 22.46 -16.62
N TRP A 555 9.47 22.78 -16.97
CA TRP A 555 10.54 23.02 -15.99
C TRP A 555 10.40 24.34 -15.24
N ALA A 556 9.72 25.34 -15.79
CA ALA A 556 9.46 26.61 -15.09
C ALA A 556 8.27 26.53 -14.11
N LEU A 557 7.45 25.48 -14.22
CA LEU A 557 6.29 25.21 -13.36
C LEU A 557 6.59 24.20 -12.23
N LEU A 558 7.73 23.50 -12.30
CA LEU A 558 8.29 22.65 -11.25
C LEU A 558 9.29 23.44 -10.41
#